data_AF-A0A164FVT1-F1
#
_entry.id   AF-A0A164FVT1-F1
#
_cell.length_a   1.000
_cell.length_b   1.000
_cell.length_c   1.000
_cell.angle_alpha   90.00
_cell.angle_beta   90.00
_cell.angle_gamma   90.00
#
_symmetry.space_group_name_H-M   'P 1'
#
loop_
_entity.id
_entity.type
_entity.pdbx_description
1 polymer ?
#
loop_
_entity_poly.entity_id
_entity_poly.type
_entity_poly.pdbx_seq_one_letter_code
_entity_poly.pdbx_strand_id
1 'polypeptide(L)'
;EDLKDRNIVERINFVKEKIINQREGSAQNEVFTLDIVEYLEANEATKSYLDPKFEESYKYPTRSFVFFPLKNYSCYTDYDVLQWAENDDQQCSFRLMIPKGIQEPKEAELFMFGRSCAEIKWDETILLTDEIRNLDGCIVDCRYVDQRWMFVKQRFDRNIPNGKRALEGKLHALKHPVSRDLLLATLENYARFH
;
A
#
# COMPACT_ATOMS: atom_id res chain seq x y z
N GLU A 1 -2.13 -13.04 28.50
CA GLU A 1 -3.45 -13.27 27.89
C GLU A 1 -3.26 -13.26 26.38
N ASP A 2 -3.72 -14.29 25.65
CA ASP A 2 -3.71 -14.23 24.18
C ASP A 2 -4.94 -13.44 23.73
N LEU A 3 -4.73 -12.37 22.99
CA LEU A 3 -5.78 -11.47 22.54
C LEU A 3 -6.28 -11.81 21.13
N LYS A 4 -5.69 -12.81 20.44
CA LYS A 4 -6.01 -13.09 19.04
C LYS A 4 -7.47 -13.49 18.82
N ASP A 5 -8.07 -14.17 19.81
CA ASP A 5 -9.45 -14.64 19.75
C ASP A 5 -10.48 -13.54 20.10
N ARG A 6 -10.01 -12.32 20.36
CA ARG A 6 -10.83 -11.15 20.63
C ARG A 6 -11.03 -10.30 19.38
N ASN A 7 -12.20 -9.65 19.30
CA ASN A 7 -12.45 -8.71 18.21
C ASN A 7 -11.55 -7.48 18.35
N ILE A 8 -11.46 -6.68 17.28
CA ILE A 8 -10.56 -5.52 17.25
C ILE A 8 -10.83 -4.48 18.33
N VAL A 9 -12.09 -4.25 18.71
CA VAL A 9 -12.47 -3.26 19.73
C VAL A 9 -11.96 -3.69 21.11
N GLU A 10 -12.15 -4.96 21.48
CA GLU A 10 -11.64 -5.54 22.72
C GLU A 10 -10.11 -5.49 22.78
N ARG A 11 -9.44 -5.77 21.66
CA ARG A 11 -7.98 -5.69 21.57
C ARG A 11 -7.48 -4.25 21.76
N ILE A 12 -8.11 -3.27 21.13
CA ILE A 12 -7.74 -1.86 21.28
C ILE A 12 -7.99 -1.38 22.72
N ASN A 13 -9.13 -1.75 23.32
CA ASN A 13 -9.44 -1.40 24.71
C ASN A 13 -8.42 -1.99 25.68
N PHE A 14 -7.98 -3.23 25.46
CA PHE A 14 -6.91 -3.82 26.25
C PHE A 14 -5.61 -2.99 26.15
N VAL A 15 -5.21 -2.59 24.94
CA VAL A 15 -4.00 -1.75 24.74
C VAL A 15 -4.17 -0.38 25.43
N LYS A 16 -5.34 0.25 25.31
CA LYS A 16 -5.66 1.50 26.03
C LYS A 16 -5.43 1.35 27.52
N GLU A 17 -6.09 0.37 28.14
CA GLU A 17 -6.11 0.23 29.60
C GLU A 17 -4.78 -0.27 30.18
N LYS A 18 -4.16 -1.26 29.52
CA LYS A 18 -3.00 -1.98 30.07
C LYS A 18 -1.67 -1.41 29.63
N ILE A 19 -1.63 -0.64 28.54
CA ILE A 19 -0.39 -0.08 28.00
C ILE A 19 -0.42 1.44 28.06
N ILE A 20 -1.41 2.10 27.45
CA ILE A 20 -1.42 3.58 27.36
C ILE A 20 -1.68 4.21 28.72
N ASN A 21 -2.78 3.86 29.38
CA ASN A 21 -3.17 4.49 30.65
C ASN A 21 -2.17 4.21 31.78
N GLN A 22 -1.42 3.10 31.72
CA GLN A 22 -0.38 2.80 32.70
C GLN A 22 0.88 3.68 32.55
N ARG A 23 1.00 4.42 31.44
CA ARG A 23 2.15 5.28 31.11
C ARG A 23 1.87 6.76 31.29
N GLU A 24 0.64 7.14 31.66
CA GLU A 24 0.33 8.54 31.95
C GLU A 24 1.26 9.06 33.06
N GLY A 25 2.11 10.03 32.71
CA GLY A 25 3.08 10.65 33.62
C GLY A 25 4.52 10.12 33.57
N SER A 26 4.83 9.05 32.82
CA SER A 26 6.20 8.47 32.72
C SER A 26 6.94 8.78 31.41
N ALA A 27 6.32 9.55 30.50
CA ALA A 27 6.78 9.76 29.14
C ALA A 27 8.07 10.62 28.98
N GLN A 28 8.56 11.29 30.02
CA GLN A 28 9.65 12.28 29.89
C GLN A 28 11.00 11.69 29.45
N ASN A 29 11.21 10.38 29.60
CA ASN A 29 12.46 9.70 29.24
C ASN A 29 12.31 8.74 28.04
N GLU A 30 11.20 8.82 27.32
CA GLU A 30 10.96 7.93 26.19
C GLU A 30 11.60 8.44 24.89
N VAL A 31 12.15 7.54 24.09
CA VAL A 31 12.81 7.86 22.81
C VAL A 31 11.79 8.27 21.73
N PHE A 32 10.51 7.93 21.93
CA PHE A 32 9.40 8.25 21.03
C PHE A 32 8.09 8.35 21.83
N THR A 33 7.11 9.04 21.27
CA THR A 33 5.75 9.07 21.80
C THR A 33 5.00 7.80 21.40
N LEU A 34 4.28 7.20 22.35
CA LEU A 34 3.37 6.09 22.09
C LEU A 34 1.93 6.61 22.14
N ASP A 35 1.16 6.33 21.08
CA ASP A 35 -0.25 6.67 20.99
C ASP A 35 -1.03 5.56 20.26
N ILE A 36 -2.35 5.57 20.38
CA ILE A 36 -3.23 4.68 19.64
C ILE A 36 -3.79 5.41 18.43
N VAL A 37 -3.62 4.79 17.27
CA VAL A 37 -4.25 5.25 16.04
C VAL A 37 -5.76 5.29 16.24
N GLU A 38 -6.36 6.45 16.06
CA GLU A 38 -7.81 6.61 16.11
C GLU A 38 -8.47 5.73 15.04
N TYR A 39 -9.53 5.03 15.44
CA TYR A 39 -10.36 4.25 14.54
C TYR A 39 -11.79 4.73 14.67
N LEU A 40 -12.49 4.80 13.54
CA LEU A 40 -13.84 5.33 13.44
C LEU A 40 -14.73 4.34 12.69
N GLU A 41 -16.04 4.51 12.82
CA GLU A 41 -17.00 3.77 11.99
C GLU A 41 -16.76 4.13 10.52
N ALA A 42 -16.72 3.10 9.66
CA ALA A 42 -16.23 3.21 8.31
C ALA A 42 -17.05 4.16 7.44
N ASN A 43 -18.39 4.09 7.51
CA ASN A 43 -19.26 4.84 6.61
C ASN A 43 -19.18 6.36 6.85
N GLU A 44 -19.54 6.82 8.06
CA GLU A 44 -19.62 8.25 8.35
C GLU A 44 -18.23 8.90 8.34
N ALA A 45 -17.20 8.22 8.83
CA ALA A 45 -15.84 8.75 8.82
C ALA A 45 -15.31 8.91 7.39
N THR A 46 -15.48 7.90 6.54
CA THR A 46 -15.03 7.97 5.14
C THR A 46 -15.70 9.11 4.39
N LYS A 47 -17.01 9.30 4.61
CA LYS A 47 -17.77 10.42 4.03
C LYS A 47 -17.23 11.78 4.49
N SER A 48 -16.97 11.93 5.79
CA SER A 48 -16.39 13.16 6.36
C SER A 48 -15.00 13.46 5.79
N TYR A 49 -14.12 12.46 5.70
CA TYR A 49 -12.75 12.63 5.19
C TYR A 49 -12.67 12.88 3.68
N LEU A 50 -13.70 12.48 2.93
CA LEU A 50 -13.82 12.74 1.50
C LEU A 50 -14.60 14.02 1.18
N ASP A 51 -15.14 14.70 2.19
CA ASP A 51 -15.82 15.99 2.03
C ASP A 51 -14.82 17.07 1.55
N PRO A 52 -15.19 17.91 0.57
CA PRO A 52 -14.31 18.98 0.10
C PRO A 52 -13.82 19.93 1.19
N LYS A 53 -14.58 20.15 2.26
CA LYS A 53 -14.14 20.99 3.39
C LYS A 53 -12.99 20.37 4.16
N PHE A 54 -12.97 19.03 4.27
CA PHE A 54 -11.85 18.34 4.88
C PHE A 54 -10.61 18.40 4.00
N GLU A 55 -10.80 18.36 2.67
CA GLU A 55 -9.73 18.44 1.67
C GLU A 55 -8.87 19.69 1.84
N GLU A 56 -9.47 20.85 2.13
CA GLU A 56 -8.75 22.11 2.39
C GLU A 56 -7.79 22.03 3.60
N SER A 57 -8.08 21.14 4.56
CA SER A 57 -7.28 20.95 5.78
C SER A 57 -6.28 19.80 5.69
N TYR A 58 -6.38 18.96 4.66
CA TYR A 58 -5.59 17.73 4.54
C TYR A 58 -4.19 18.02 3.99
N LYS A 59 -3.17 17.66 4.79
CA LYS A 59 -1.77 18.03 4.51
C LYS A 59 -1.06 17.09 3.54
N TYR A 60 -1.60 15.90 3.29
CA TYR A 60 -0.92 14.86 2.53
C TYR A 60 -1.41 14.81 1.07
N PRO A 61 -0.54 14.44 0.13
CA PRO A 61 -0.87 14.46 -1.30
C PRO A 61 -1.92 13.41 -1.70
N THR A 62 -2.08 12.36 -0.90
CA THR A 62 -2.97 11.24 -1.20
C THR A 62 -3.75 10.87 0.05
N ARG A 63 -5.08 10.81 -0.07
CA ARG A 63 -5.94 10.23 0.97
C ARG A 63 -5.93 8.72 0.84
N SER A 64 -5.76 8.03 1.95
CA SER A 64 -5.87 6.58 2.00
C SER A 64 -6.62 6.12 3.23
N PHE A 65 -7.49 5.13 3.05
CA PHE A 65 -8.22 4.47 4.11
C PHE A 65 -7.74 3.03 4.25
N VAL A 66 -7.68 2.55 5.49
CA VAL A 66 -7.50 1.14 5.81
C VAL A 66 -8.72 0.71 6.61
N PHE A 67 -9.48 -0.22 6.05
CA PHE A 67 -10.69 -0.77 6.65
C PHE A 67 -10.34 -2.05 7.38
N PHE A 68 -10.61 -2.08 8.68
CA PHE A 68 -10.40 -3.25 9.52
C PHE A 68 -11.74 -3.93 9.80
N PRO A 69 -11.83 -5.26 9.58
CA PRO A 69 -13.04 -6.00 9.89
C PRO A 69 -13.21 -6.17 11.41
N LEU A 70 -14.46 -6.21 11.88
CA LEU A 70 -14.81 -6.48 13.27
C LEU A 70 -14.70 -7.98 13.59
N LYS A 71 -13.49 -8.54 13.46
CA LYS A 71 -13.21 -9.96 13.72
C LYS A 71 -11.91 -10.17 14.51
N ASN A 72 -11.65 -11.44 14.79
CA ASN A 72 -10.45 -11.94 15.47
C ASN A 72 -9.19 -11.70 14.63
N TYR A 73 -8.03 -11.61 15.30
CA TYR A 73 -6.77 -11.36 14.62
C TYR A 73 -6.26 -12.58 13.84
N SER A 74 -5.71 -12.35 12.64
CA SER A 74 -5.01 -13.37 11.86
C SER A 74 -3.51 -13.09 11.80
N CYS A 75 -2.67 -14.11 11.99
CA CYS A 75 -1.21 -13.99 11.93
C CYS A 75 -0.60 -14.07 10.50
N TYR A 76 -1.42 -13.90 9.46
CA TYR A 76 -1.00 -13.88 8.05
C TYR A 76 -1.72 -12.76 7.29
N THR A 77 -1.59 -12.74 5.97
CA THR A 77 -2.38 -11.86 5.11
C THR A 77 -3.87 -12.03 5.42
N ASP A 78 -4.49 -10.96 5.87
CA ASP A 78 -5.93 -10.89 6.09
C ASP A 78 -6.57 -10.22 4.87
N TYR A 79 -7.28 -11.02 4.08
CA TYR A 79 -7.93 -10.54 2.85
C TYR A 79 -9.20 -9.72 3.12
N ASP A 80 -9.65 -9.65 4.36
CA ASP A 80 -10.77 -8.80 4.77
C ASP A 80 -10.27 -7.42 5.28
N VAL A 81 -8.96 -7.23 5.44
CA VAL A 81 -8.37 -5.90 5.67
C VAL A 81 -8.17 -5.25 4.31
N LEU A 82 -8.91 -4.17 4.07
CA LEU A 82 -8.94 -3.51 2.77
C LEU A 82 -8.21 -2.18 2.83
N GLN A 83 -7.44 -1.86 1.81
CA GLN A 83 -6.82 -0.55 1.65
C GLN A 83 -7.36 0.11 0.38
N TRP A 84 -7.77 1.36 0.52
CA TRP A 84 -8.13 2.22 -0.61
C TRP A 84 -7.26 3.47 -0.56
N ALA A 85 -6.78 3.91 -1.72
CA ALA A 85 -6.03 5.16 -1.85
C ALA A 85 -6.55 5.94 -3.05
N GLU A 86 -6.79 7.23 -2.83
CA GLU A 86 -7.31 8.13 -3.84
C GLU A 86 -6.26 8.39 -4.93
N ASN A 87 -6.64 8.20 -6.20
CA ASN A 87 -5.77 8.44 -7.36
C ASN A 87 -4.43 7.66 -7.30
N ASP A 88 -4.40 6.50 -6.63
CA ASP A 88 -3.22 5.64 -6.60
C ASP A 88 -2.94 5.07 -7.99
N ASP A 89 -1.79 5.41 -8.55
CA ASP A 89 -1.34 4.99 -9.88
C ASP A 89 -0.70 3.60 -9.89
N GLN A 90 -0.78 2.89 -8.76
CA GLN A 90 -0.39 1.48 -8.61
C GLN A 90 1.07 1.23 -9.03
N GLN A 91 1.98 2.15 -8.71
CA GLN A 91 3.41 2.03 -9.03
C GLN A 91 4.01 0.72 -8.54
N CYS A 92 4.67 -0.02 -9.44
CA CYS A 92 5.32 -1.29 -9.19
C CYS A 92 6.84 -1.13 -9.14
N SER A 93 7.49 -1.67 -8.10
CA SER A 93 8.96 -1.65 -8.01
C SER A 93 9.56 -2.90 -8.65
N PHE A 94 10.46 -2.72 -9.61
CA PHE A 94 11.21 -3.78 -10.29
C PHE A 94 12.72 -3.54 -10.16
N ARG A 95 13.52 -4.60 -10.27
CA ARG A 95 14.93 -4.44 -10.64
C ARG A 95 15.00 -4.33 -12.15
N LEU A 96 15.62 -3.27 -12.64
CA LEU A 96 15.85 -3.04 -14.05
C LEU A 96 17.17 -3.71 -14.47
N MET A 97 17.16 -4.46 -15.57
CA MET A 97 18.37 -5.06 -16.13
C MET A 97 18.45 -4.77 -17.63
N ILE A 98 19.58 -4.24 -18.09
CA ILE A 98 19.83 -4.02 -19.51
C ILE A 98 20.40 -5.32 -20.11
N PRO A 99 19.79 -5.89 -21.17
CA PRO A 99 20.27 -7.13 -21.77
C PRO A 99 21.74 -7.06 -22.19
N LYS A 100 22.54 -8.02 -21.71
CA LYS A 100 23.95 -8.15 -22.09
C LYS A 100 24.09 -8.87 -23.43
N GLY A 101 25.08 -8.46 -24.23
CA GLY A 101 25.39 -9.10 -25.52
C GLY A 101 24.49 -8.69 -26.69
N ILE A 102 23.54 -7.77 -26.46
CA ILE A 102 22.75 -7.15 -27.53
C ILE A 102 23.39 -5.82 -27.89
N GLN A 103 23.73 -5.64 -29.16
CA GLN A 103 24.18 -4.35 -29.67
C GLN A 103 22.97 -3.39 -29.73
N GLU A 104 23.07 -2.26 -29.02
CA GLU A 104 22.02 -1.22 -28.94
C GLU A 104 20.63 -1.74 -28.52
N PRO A 105 20.47 -2.22 -27.27
CA PRO A 105 19.17 -2.68 -26.78
C PRO A 105 18.16 -1.54 -26.79
N LYS A 106 16.95 -1.86 -27.26
CA LYS A 106 15.79 -0.96 -27.29
C LYS A 106 14.92 -1.06 -26.05
N GLU A 107 15.02 -2.16 -25.31
CA GLU A 107 14.23 -2.44 -24.12
C GLU A 107 15.11 -3.02 -23.00
N ALA A 108 14.71 -2.77 -21.76
CA ALA A 108 15.28 -3.36 -20.56
C ALA A 108 14.31 -4.37 -19.96
N GLU A 109 14.88 -5.36 -19.28
CA GLU A 109 14.15 -6.41 -18.57
C GLU A 109 13.77 -5.93 -17.18
N LEU A 110 12.60 -6.36 -16.72
CA LEU A 110 12.10 -6.09 -15.38
C LEU A 110 12.18 -7.39 -14.56
N PHE A 111 12.66 -7.29 -13.32
CA PHE A 111 12.78 -8.41 -12.40
C PHE A 111 11.99 -8.14 -11.12
N MET A 112 11.30 -9.16 -10.63
CA MET A 112 10.49 -9.15 -9.42
C MET A 112 11.04 -10.14 -8.40
N PHE A 113 10.65 -10.00 -7.13
CA PHE A 113 11.07 -10.92 -6.09
C PHE A 113 10.24 -12.22 -6.11
N GLY A 114 10.91 -13.35 -6.30
CA GLY A 114 10.31 -14.68 -6.37
C GLY A 114 10.20 -15.38 -5.01
N ARG A 115 9.54 -16.55 -5.00
CA ARG A 115 9.33 -17.34 -3.77
C ARG A 115 10.59 -18.01 -3.22
N SER A 116 11.61 -18.23 -4.05
CA SER A 116 12.85 -18.92 -3.70
C SER A 116 13.96 -17.98 -3.21
N CYS A 117 13.59 -16.81 -2.67
CA CYS A 117 14.53 -15.73 -2.32
C CYS A 117 15.43 -15.29 -3.49
N ALA A 118 14.97 -15.53 -4.73
CA ALA A 118 15.66 -15.16 -5.95
C ALA A 118 14.78 -14.20 -6.74
N GLU A 119 15.42 -13.27 -7.44
CA GLU A 119 14.74 -12.43 -8.40
C GLU A 119 14.45 -13.23 -9.68
N ILE A 120 13.25 -13.04 -10.20
CA ILE A 120 12.74 -13.71 -11.39
C ILE A 120 12.31 -12.66 -12.40
N LYS A 121 12.59 -12.92 -13.68
CA LYS A 121 12.19 -12.04 -14.77
C LYS A 121 10.66 -11.92 -14.81
N TRP A 122 10.19 -10.70 -14.96
CA TRP A 122 8.80 -10.37 -15.30
C TRP A 122 8.62 -10.54 -16.81
N ASP A 123 7.43 -10.96 -17.24
CA ASP A 123 7.18 -11.33 -18.64
C ASP A 123 7.30 -10.13 -19.60
N GLU A 124 7.01 -8.93 -19.11
CA GLU A 124 7.07 -7.68 -19.87
C GLU A 124 8.37 -6.90 -19.65
N THR A 125 8.69 -6.05 -20.63
CA THR A 125 9.87 -5.19 -20.65
C THR A 125 9.49 -3.72 -20.52
N ILE A 126 10.50 -2.86 -20.38
CA ILE A 126 10.36 -1.40 -20.43
C ILE A 126 11.22 -0.81 -21.55
N LEU A 127 10.71 0.20 -22.25
CA LEU A 127 11.46 0.91 -23.29
C LEU A 127 12.72 1.56 -22.70
N LEU A 128 13.87 1.38 -23.35
CA LEU A 128 15.10 2.07 -22.96
C LEU A 128 15.08 3.52 -23.46
N THR A 129 14.90 4.44 -22.52
CA THR A 129 15.17 5.87 -22.70
C THR A 129 16.58 6.21 -22.23
N ASP A 130 17.09 7.39 -22.58
CA ASP A 130 18.42 7.84 -22.14
C ASP A 130 18.54 7.92 -20.60
N GLU A 131 17.44 8.21 -19.92
CA GLU A 131 17.35 8.19 -18.45
C GLU A 131 17.54 6.77 -17.91
N ILE A 132 16.86 5.79 -18.49
CA ILE A 132 16.88 4.38 -18.04
C ILE A 132 18.22 3.71 -18.31
N ARG A 133 18.97 4.15 -19.33
CA ARG A 133 20.28 3.57 -19.69
C ARG A 133 21.32 3.59 -18.55
N ASN A 134 21.20 4.54 -17.63
CA ASN A 134 22.11 4.68 -16.49
C ASN A 134 21.63 3.93 -15.23
N LEU A 135 20.54 3.16 -15.33
CA LEU A 135 19.87 2.52 -14.19
C LEU A 135 20.02 0.99 -14.18
N ASP A 136 20.97 0.43 -14.94
CA ASP A 136 21.22 -1.02 -14.95
C ASP A 136 21.49 -1.55 -13.53
N GLY A 137 20.78 -2.60 -13.14
CA GLY A 137 20.84 -3.20 -11.81
C GLY A 137 20.09 -2.45 -10.71
N CYS A 138 19.53 -1.27 -10.98
CA CYS A 138 18.84 -0.46 -9.98
C CYS A 138 17.39 -0.93 -9.75
N ILE A 139 16.86 -0.66 -8.55
CA ILE A 139 15.42 -0.80 -8.30
C ILE A 139 14.74 0.50 -8.70
N VAL A 140 13.68 0.36 -9.52
CA VAL A 140 12.93 1.47 -10.07
C VAL A 140 11.44 1.27 -9.81
N ASP A 141 10.73 2.35 -9.52
CA ASP A 141 9.27 2.36 -9.59
C ASP A 141 8.86 2.63 -11.04
N CYS A 142 7.95 1.79 -11.52
CA CYS A 142 7.32 1.91 -12.83
C CYS A 142 5.80 1.99 -12.66
N ARG A 143 5.11 2.70 -13.55
CA ARG A 143 3.65 2.69 -13.65
C ARG A 143 3.22 2.06 -14.97
N TYR A 144 2.04 1.44 -15.00
CA TYR A 144 1.52 0.79 -16.20
C TYR A 144 0.49 1.68 -16.88
N VAL A 145 0.80 2.15 -18.09
CA VAL A 145 -0.04 3.09 -18.85
C VAL A 145 -0.07 2.63 -20.31
N ASP A 146 -1.24 2.59 -20.93
CA ASP A 146 -1.42 2.21 -22.33
C ASP A 146 -0.71 0.91 -22.73
N GLN A 147 -0.84 -0.11 -21.87
CA GLN A 147 -0.23 -1.44 -22.03
C GLN A 147 1.30 -1.44 -22.03
N ARG A 148 1.93 -0.44 -21.40
CA ARG A 148 3.38 -0.31 -21.31
C ARG A 148 3.83 0.13 -19.93
N TRP A 149 5.00 -0.35 -19.52
CA TRP A 149 5.68 0.16 -18.33
C TRP A 149 6.35 1.49 -18.63
N MET A 150 6.14 2.45 -17.75
CA MET A 150 6.74 3.78 -17.78
C MET A 150 7.55 3.98 -16.51
N PHE A 151 8.80 4.42 -16.66
CA PHE A 151 9.67 4.75 -15.53
C PHE A 151 9.09 5.93 -14.74
N VAL A 152 9.17 5.86 -13.42
CA VAL A 152 8.75 6.93 -12.51
C VAL A 152 9.95 7.47 -11.75
N LYS A 153 10.68 6.61 -11.02
CA LYS A 153 11.84 7.01 -10.22
C LYS A 153 12.72 5.83 -9.85
N GLN A 154 13.97 6.11 -9.51
CA GLN A 154 14.85 5.16 -8.84
C GLN A 154 14.52 5.07 -7.34
N ARG A 155 14.64 3.87 -6.76
CA ARG A 155 14.43 3.57 -5.35
C ARG A 155 15.74 3.28 -4.65
N PHE A 156 16.31 4.30 -4.01
CA PHE A 156 17.52 4.18 -3.18
C PHE A 156 17.24 3.58 -1.80
N ASP A 157 15.99 3.60 -1.36
CA ASP A 157 15.52 3.08 -0.07
C ASP A 157 15.23 1.57 -0.10
N ARG A 158 15.39 0.90 -1.25
CA ARG A 158 15.03 -0.50 -1.45
C ARG A 158 16.19 -1.33 -1.96
N ASN A 159 16.32 -2.52 -1.39
CA ASN A 159 17.30 -3.53 -1.83
C ASN A 159 16.66 -4.70 -2.60
N ILE A 160 15.33 -4.84 -2.52
CA ILE A 160 14.54 -5.88 -3.20
C ILE A 160 13.36 -5.27 -3.95
N PRO A 161 13.03 -5.77 -5.17
CA PRO A 161 11.84 -5.36 -5.90
C PRO A 161 10.56 -5.91 -5.25
N ASN A 162 9.40 -5.52 -5.79
CA ASN A 162 8.13 -6.08 -5.33
C ASN A 162 8.05 -7.58 -5.67
N GLY A 163 7.40 -8.33 -4.79
CA GLY A 163 7.12 -9.74 -5.01
C GLY A 163 5.94 -9.94 -5.96
N LYS A 164 5.86 -11.12 -6.59
CA LYS A 164 4.82 -11.46 -7.58
C LYS A 164 3.39 -11.09 -7.14
N ARG A 165 2.98 -11.48 -5.93
CA ARG A 165 1.63 -11.19 -5.41
C ARG A 165 1.35 -9.69 -5.27
N ALA A 166 2.34 -8.91 -4.88
CA ALA A 166 2.18 -7.46 -4.75
C ALA A 166 1.98 -6.81 -6.13
N LEU A 167 2.74 -7.26 -7.13
CA LEU A 167 2.59 -6.80 -8.52
C LEU A 167 1.22 -7.19 -9.10
N GLU A 168 0.80 -8.44 -8.93
CA GLU A 168 -0.52 -8.92 -9.37
C GLU A 168 -1.66 -8.14 -8.70
N GLY A 169 -1.54 -7.85 -7.40
CA GLY A 169 -2.53 -7.04 -6.67
C GLY A 169 -2.63 -5.61 -7.20
N LYS A 170 -1.50 -4.97 -7.51
CA LYS A 170 -1.45 -3.63 -8.10
C LYS A 170 -2.06 -3.58 -9.50
N LEU A 171 -1.73 -4.56 -10.35
CA LEU A 171 -2.32 -4.68 -11.69
C LEU A 171 -3.83 -4.97 -11.62
N HIS A 172 -4.27 -5.78 -10.66
CA HIS A 172 -5.69 -6.01 -10.40
C HIS A 172 -6.41 -4.73 -9.99
N ALA A 173 -5.83 -3.94 -9.07
CA ALA A 173 -6.38 -2.65 -8.65
C ALA A 173 -6.45 -1.64 -9.82
N LEU A 174 -5.45 -1.61 -10.69
CA LEU A 174 -5.46 -0.77 -11.88
C LEU A 174 -6.57 -1.16 -12.88
N LYS A 175 -6.82 -2.46 -13.03
CA LYS A 175 -7.89 -3.00 -13.89
C LYS A 175 -9.29 -2.78 -13.31
N HIS A 176 -9.40 -2.73 -11.99
CA HIS A 176 -10.66 -2.61 -11.25
C HIS A 176 -10.60 -1.41 -10.29
N PRO A 177 -10.47 -0.17 -10.80
CA PRO A 177 -10.31 1.00 -9.95
C PRO A 177 -11.60 1.25 -9.17
N VAL A 178 -11.45 1.53 -7.88
CA VAL A 178 -12.56 1.93 -7.01
C VAL A 178 -12.56 3.45 -6.93
N SER A 179 -13.52 4.11 -7.58
CA SER A 179 -13.67 5.56 -7.50
C SER A 179 -14.18 5.99 -6.13
N ARG A 180 -14.03 7.29 -5.81
CA ARG A 180 -14.59 7.90 -4.60
C ARG A 180 -16.09 7.62 -4.48
N ASP A 181 -16.84 7.86 -5.55
CA ASP A 181 -18.29 7.68 -5.58
C ASP A 181 -18.69 6.22 -5.39
N LEU A 182 -17.95 5.29 -6.00
CA LEU A 182 -18.20 3.86 -5.83
C LEU A 182 -17.96 3.43 -4.38
N LEU A 183 -16.85 3.87 -3.77
CA LEU A 183 -16.54 3.59 -2.37
C LEU A 183 -17.67 4.09 -1.44
N LEU A 184 -18.07 5.35 -1.60
CA LEU A 184 -19.12 5.96 -0.77
C LEU A 184 -20.47 5.26 -0.96
N ALA A 185 -20.86 4.97 -2.20
CA ALA A 185 -22.10 4.25 -2.48
C ALA A 185 -22.10 2.82 -1.90
N THR A 186 -20.95 2.12 -1.94
CA THR A 186 -20.81 0.79 -1.34
C THR A 186 -20.97 0.84 0.17
N LEU A 187 -20.32 1.79 0.85
CA LEU A 187 -20.42 1.95 2.31
C LEU A 187 -21.83 2.35 2.74
N GLU A 188 -22.48 3.26 2.03
CA GLU A 188 -23.84 3.68 2.32
C GLU A 188 -24.83 2.52 2.14
N ASN A 189 -24.69 1.74 1.07
CA ASN A 189 -25.53 0.56 0.88
C ASN A 189 -25.32 -0.46 1.99
N TYR A 190 -24.07 -0.72 2.39
CA TYR A 190 -23.78 -1.63 3.49
C TYR A 190 -24.45 -1.18 4.80
N ALA A 191 -24.36 0.10 5.13
CA ALA A 191 -24.99 0.68 6.33
C ALA A 191 -26.53 0.71 6.29
N ARG A 192 -27.16 0.59 5.11
CA ARG A 192 -28.63 0.53 4.98
C ARG A 192 -29.19 -0.88 5.20
N PHE A 193 -28.39 -1.91 4.93
CA PHE A 193 -28.82 -3.31 4.98
C PHE A 193 -28.31 -4.07 6.22
N HIS A 194 -27.57 -3.39 7.10
CA HIS A 194 -27.04 -3.90 8.37
C HIS A 194 -27.27 -2.88 9.47
#